data_AF-A0A497BH59-F1
#
_entry.id   AF-A0A497BH59-F1
#
_cell.length_a   1.000
_cell.length_b   1.000
_cell.length_c   1.000
_cell.angle_alpha   90.00
_cell.angle_beta   90.00
_cell.angle_gamma   90.00
#
_symmetry.space_group_name_H-M   'P 1'
#
loop_
_entity.id
_entity.type
_entity.pdbx_description
1 polymer ?
#
loop_
_entity_poly.entity_id
_entity_poly.type
_entity_poly.pdbx_seq_one_letter_code
_entity_poly.pdbx_strand_id
1 'polypeptide(L)'
;MATSKPDLANIWANSSALIANPGAAKQDTGWVLEKPQVEYVNWLINKIDTYLHHIGERGVGVWDATTEYDLGSITIGSNGVMYRSLTADPNQGNDPISDVVNWAPWEATGGVSTPSYKDQEFLTSGTWTRPVGHADDWVRVILVA
;
A
#
# COMPACT_ATOMS: atom_id res chain seq x y z
N MET A 1 24.51 5.01 -8.36
CA MET A 1 24.01 4.00 -9.33
C MET A 1 22.72 3.42 -8.78
N ALA A 2 21.65 3.37 -9.57
CA ALA A 2 20.44 2.67 -9.15
C ALA A 2 20.69 1.16 -9.21
N THR A 3 20.44 0.45 -8.12
CA THR A 3 20.52 -1.01 -8.06
C THR A 3 19.25 -1.61 -8.66
N SER A 4 19.39 -2.59 -9.55
CA SER A 4 18.26 -3.36 -10.07
C SER A 4 17.63 -4.20 -8.96
N LYS A 5 16.29 -4.33 -8.96
CA LYS A 5 15.60 -5.25 -8.07
C LYS A 5 16.13 -6.68 -8.31
N PRO A 6 16.58 -7.41 -7.27
CA PRO A 6 17.03 -8.78 -7.43
C PRO A 6 15.86 -9.69 -7.84
N ASP A 7 16.17 -10.81 -8.49
CA ASP A 7 15.18 -11.88 -8.67
C ASP A 7 14.83 -12.45 -7.31
N LEU A 8 13.54 -12.44 -7.00
CA LEU A 8 13.05 -13.01 -5.77
C LEU A 8 12.50 -14.41 -5.97
N ALA A 9 12.29 -14.97 -7.18
CA ALA A 9 11.51 -16.20 -7.41
C ALA A 9 11.69 -17.39 -6.43
N ASN A 10 12.88 -17.55 -5.83
CA ASN A 10 13.13 -18.55 -4.79
C ASN A 10 13.18 -17.92 -3.39
N ILE A 11 12.53 -18.57 -2.41
CA ILE A 11 12.66 -18.24 -0.98
C ILE A 11 13.77 -19.09 -0.36
N TRP A 12 14.68 -18.50 0.40
CA TRP A 12 15.72 -19.25 1.10
C TRP A 12 15.14 -20.33 2.03
N ALA A 13 15.72 -21.53 1.98
CA ALA A 13 15.34 -22.67 2.81
C ALA A 13 13.85 -23.08 2.75
N ASN A 14 13.08 -22.68 1.74
CA ASN A 14 11.61 -22.90 1.65
C ASN A 14 11.13 -24.34 1.90
N SER A 15 11.94 -25.34 1.55
CA SER A 15 11.64 -26.77 1.73
C SER A 15 12.54 -27.48 2.74
N SER A 16 13.32 -26.73 3.52
CA SER A 16 14.26 -27.28 4.49
C SER A 16 13.54 -27.74 5.76
N ALA A 17 13.90 -28.92 6.28
CA ALA A 17 13.50 -29.36 7.61
C ALA A 17 14.30 -28.65 8.74
N LEU A 18 15.39 -27.97 8.39
CA LEU A 18 16.26 -27.26 9.33
C LEU A 18 15.86 -25.78 9.41
N ILE A 19 14.64 -25.52 9.87
CA ILE A 19 14.11 -24.17 10.14
C ILE A 19 13.45 -24.20 11.52
N ALA A 20 13.95 -23.40 12.46
CA ALA A 20 13.39 -23.31 13.80
C ALA A 20 13.43 -21.86 14.32
N ASN A 21 12.32 -21.42 14.92
CA ASN A 21 12.27 -20.13 15.62
C ASN A 21 13.22 -20.19 16.84
N PRO A 22 14.20 -19.28 16.96
CA PRO A 22 15.15 -19.26 18.07
C PRO A 22 14.54 -18.84 19.42
N GLY A 23 13.27 -18.43 19.44
CA GLY A 23 12.56 -17.95 20.64
C GLY A 23 12.78 -16.47 20.92
N ALA A 24 11.87 -15.84 21.69
CA ALA A 24 11.87 -14.40 21.94
C ALA A 24 13.19 -13.91 22.60
N ALA A 25 13.66 -14.60 23.64
CA ALA A 25 14.90 -14.23 24.34
C ALA A 25 16.11 -14.12 23.41
N LYS A 26 16.21 -15.01 22.41
CA LYS A 26 17.28 -14.99 21.43
C LYS A 26 17.09 -13.91 20.36
N GLN A 27 15.85 -13.62 19.98
CA GLN A 27 15.53 -12.50 19.09
C GLN A 27 15.87 -11.16 19.73
N ASP A 28 15.61 -11.02 21.03
CA ASP A 28 15.90 -9.78 21.79
C ASP A 28 17.41 -9.58 22.02
N THR A 29 18.13 -10.65 22.36
CA THR A 29 19.57 -10.59 22.66
C THR A 29 20.43 -10.58 21.40
N GLY A 30 19.97 -11.23 20.33
CA GLY A 30 20.74 -11.46 19.11
C GLY A 30 21.83 -12.54 19.25
N TRP A 31 22.75 -12.55 18.29
CA TRP A 31 23.90 -13.46 18.29
C TRP A 31 24.93 -13.01 19.33
N VAL A 32 25.33 -13.94 20.19
CA VAL A 32 26.44 -13.75 21.14
C VAL A 32 27.67 -14.50 20.63
N LEU A 33 28.76 -14.56 21.40
CA LEU A 33 29.92 -15.37 21.04
C LEU A 33 29.59 -16.87 21.10
N GLU A 34 29.03 -17.38 20.01
CA GLU A 34 28.65 -18.77 19.82
C GLU A 34 28.74 -19.11 18.33
N LYS A 35 28.67 -20.41 18.01
CA LYS A 35 28.47 -20.85 16.63
C LYS A 35 26.97 -20.74 16.28
N PRO A 36 26.58 -20.01 15.23
CA PRO A 36 25.19 -19.93 14.84
C PRO A 36 24.62 -21.30 14.49
N GLN A 37 23.46 -21.63 15.07
CA GLN A 37 22.73 -22.84 14.71
C GLN A 37 22.10 -22.66 13.33
N VAL A 38 22.30 -23.67 12.46
CA VAL A 38 21.84 -23.62 11.05
C VAL A 38 20.33 -23.38 10.95
N GLU A 39 19.55 -23.97 11.85
CA GLU A 39 18.08 -23.85 11.89
C GLU A 39 17.62 -22.42 12.15
N TYR A 40 18.36 -21.67 12.97
CA TYR A 40 18.03 -20.29 13.35
C TYR A 40 18.42 -19.30 12.26
N VAL A 41 19.58 -19.53 11.61
CA VAL A 41 20.00 -18.72 10.47
C VAL A 41 19.05 -18.94 9.29
N ASN A 42 18.68 -20.20 9.01
CA ASN A 42 17.70 -20.50 7.98
C ASN A 42 16.34 -19.86 8.29
N TRP A 43 15.88 -19.92 9.54
CA TRP A 43 14.65 -19.26 9.95
C TRP A 43 14.69 -17.74 9.74
N LEU A 44 15.79 -17.08 10.14
CA LEU A 44 15.94 -15.63 10.00
C LEU A 44 15.91 -15.20 8.53
N ILE A 45 16.70 -15.85 7.68
CA ILE A 45 16.78 -15.51 6.25
C ILE A 45 15.45 -15.84 5.57
N ASN A 46 14.85 -17.00 5.85
CA ASN A 46 13.56 -17.39 5.31
C ASN A 46 12.46 -16.37 5.68
N LYS A 47 12.43 -15.89 6.93
CA LYS A 47 11.49 -14.85 7.38
C LYS A 47 11.65 -13.55 6.57
N ILE A 48 12.89 -13.09 6.38
CA ILE A 48 13.18 -11.85 5.64
C ILE A 48 12.81 -12.02 4.16
N ASP A 49 13.24 -13.11 3.53
CA ASP A 49 12.92 -13.39 2.11
C ASP A 49 11.41 -13.44 1.90
N THR A 50 10.69 -14.18 2.74
CA THR A 50 9.23 -14.29 2.65
C THR A 50 8.56 -12.91 2.73
N TYR A 51 9.05 -12.02 3.60
CA TYR A 51 8.52 -10.66 3.68
C TYR A 51 8.88 -9.81 2.44
N LEU A 52 10.10 -9.94 1.91
CA LEU A 52 10.51 -9.26 0.67
C LEU A 52 9.68 -9.71 -0.53
N HIS A 53 9.34 -11.00 -0.61
CA HIS A 53 8.40 -11.55 -1.57
C HIS A 53 7.02 -10.93 -1.44
N HIS A 54 6.49 -10.91 -0.22
CA HIS A 54 5.19 -10.34 0.08
C HIS A 54 5.07 -8.89 -0.42
N ILE A 55 6.05 -8.06 -0.10
CA ILE A 55 6.13 -6.67 -0.58
C ILE A 55 6.39 -6.62 -2.09
N GLY A 56 7.18 -7.55 -2.63
CA GLY A 56 7.47 -7.63 -4.06
C GLY A 56 6.25 -7.93 -4.93
N GLU A 57 5.30 -8.71 -4.43
CA GLU A 57 4.04 -9.05 -5.09
C GLU A 57 2.97 -7.95 -4.94
N ARG A 58 2.90 -7.33 -3.75
CA ARG A 58 1.78 -6.44 -3.37
C ARG A 58 2.15 -4.96 -3.32
N GLY A 59 3.43 -4.62 -3.32
CA GLY A 59 3.96 -3.27 -3.19
C GLY A 59 4.01 -2.74 -1.75
N VAL A 60 3.05 -3.13 -0.91
CA VAL A 60 2.95 -2.74 0.51
C VAL A 60 2.54 -3.92 1.38
N GLY A 61 2.70 -3.78 2.70
CA GLY A 61 2.28 -4.77 3.68
C GLY A 61 0.78 -5.05 3.62
N VAL A 62 0.39 -6.29 3.91
CA VAL A 62 -1.03 -6.63 4.14
C VAL A 62 -1.30 -6.41 5.61
N TRP A 63 -2.51 -5.97 5.91
CA TRP A 63 -2.90 -5.68 7.27
C TRP A 63 -2.85 -6.94 8.14
N ASP A 64 -2.39 -6.75 9.37
CA ASP A 64 -2.40 -7.73 10.43
C ASP A 64 -2.75 -7.03 11.76
N ALA A 65 -3.33 -7.79 12.68
CA ALA A 65 -3.82 -7.24 13.94
C ALA A 65 -2.70 -6.89 14.94
N THR A 66 -1.45 -7.31 14.69
CA THR A 66 -0.33 -7.17 15.64
C THR A 66 0.57 -5.98 15.34
N THR A 67 0.63 -5.53 14.08
CA THR A 67 1.38 -4.33 13.69
C THR A 67 0.68 -3.08 14.21
N GLU A 68 1.46 -2.18 14.81
CA GLU A 68 1.03 -0.82 15.15
C GLU A 68 1.22 0.07 13.92
N TYR A 69 0.14 0.70 13.47
CA TYR A 69 0.16 1.60 12.32
C TYR A 69 0.12 3.06 12.82
N ASP A 70 1.09 3.86 12.39
CA ASP A 70 1.11 5.30 12.61
C ASP A 70 0.11 6.02 11.69
N LEU A 71 -0.27 7.26 12.04
CA LEU A 71 -1.08 8.13 11.19
C LEU A 71 -0.46 8.24 9.78
N GLY A 72 -1.26 7.95 8.75
CA GLY A 72 -0.83 7.97 7.36
C GLY A 72 -0.19 6.68 6.86
N SER A 73 0.05 5.69 7.71
CA SER A 73 0.55 4.37 7.30
C SER A 73 -0.37 3.71 6.28
N ILE A 74 0.22 2.90 5.40
CA ILE A 74 -0.48 2.27 4.28
C ILE A 74 -0.44 0.75 4.43
N THR A 75 -1.57 0.11 4.17
CA THR A 75 -1.68 -1.36 4.19
C THR A 75 -2.70 -1.84 3.16
N ILE A 76 -2.69 -3.14 2.83
CA ILE A 76 -3.72 -3.78 2.02
C ILE A 76 -4.66 -4.57 2.93
N GLY A 77 -5.96 -4.30 2.85
CA GLY A 77 -6.99 -5.10 3.54
C GLY A 77 -7.15 -6.48 2.90
N SER A 78 -7.80 -7.41 3.60
CA SER A 78 -8.07 -8.76 3.08
C SER A 78 -8.94 -8.79 1.81
N ASN A 79 -9.60 -7.68 1.47
CA ASN A 79 -10.33 -7.47 0.22
C ASN A 79 -9.43 -7.02 -0.96
N GLY A 80 -8.12 -6.86 -0.75
CA GLY A 80 -7.18 -6.41 -1.78
C GLY A 80 -7.16 -4.90 -2.03
N VAL A 81 -7.94 -4.12 -1.27
CA VAL A 81 -7.93 -2.65 -1.35
C VAL A 81 -6.85 -2.10 -0.43
N MET A 82 -6.18 -1.04 -0.88
CA MET A 82 -5.20 -0.32 -0.07
C MET A 82 -5.92 0.66 0.86
N TYR A 83 -5.43 0.84 2.08
CA TYR A 83 -6.00 1.73 3.09
C TYR A 83 -4.91 2.61 3.69
N ARG A 84 -5.31 3.80 4.14
CA ARG A 84 -4.50 4.73 4.92
C ARG A 84 -5.01 4.78 6.36
N SER A 85 -4.12 4.69 7.32
CA SER A 85 -4.47 4.91 8.74
C SER A 85 -4.78 6.40 9.00
N LEU A 86 -5.83 6.64 9.79
CA LEU A 86 -6.34 7.96 10.17
C LEU A 86 -5.99 8.36 11.62
N THR A 87 -5.39 7.45 12.39
CA THR A 87 -5.09 7.60 13.82
C THR A 87 -3.67 7.11 14.12
N ALA A 88 -3.03 7.63 15.18
CA ALA A 88 -1.65 7.28 15.56
C ALA A 88 -1.49 6.65 16.94
N ASP A 89 -2.54 6.57 17.77
CA ASP A 89 -2.38 6.28 19.21
C ASP A 89 -3.06 4.96 19.67
N PRO A 90 -2.43 3.79 19.48
CA PRO A 90 -1.93 3.25 18.20
C PRO A 90 -3.09 2.69 17.37
N ASN A 91 -3.00 2.76 16.05
CA ASN A 91 -3.93 2.02 15.20
C ASN A 91 -3.49 0.56 15.09
N GLN A 92 -3.81 -0.24 16.11
CA GLN A 92 -3.49 -1.67 16.19
C GLN A 92 -4.78 -2.48 16.39
N GLY A 93 -4.91 -3.63 15.74
CA GLY A 93 -6.08 -4.51 15.89
C GLY A 93 -7.37 -4.04 15.22
N ASN A 94 -7.40 -2.82 14.66
CA ASN A 94 -8.55 -2.30 13.91
C ASN A 94 -8.47 -2.74 12.44
N ASP A 95 -9.44 -3.53 11.97
CA ASP A 95 -9.46 -4.05 10.59
C ASP A 95 -9.85 -2.95 9.57
N PRO A 96 -9.01 -2.65 8.55
CA PRO A 96 -9.26 -1.60 7.58
C PRO A 96 -10.55 -1.73 6.77
N ILE A 97 -11.09 -2.94 6.62
CA ILE A 97 -12.33 -3.17 5.86
C ILE A 97 -13.55 -2.75 6.66
N SER A 98 -13.50 -2.91 7.98
CA SER A 98 -14.67 -2.71 8.85
C SER A 98 -14.58 -1.43 9.68
N ASP A 99 -13.38 -0.96 9.97
CA ASP A 99 -13.14 0.21 10.81
C ASP A 99 -12.84 1.46 9.99
N VAL A 100 -13.93 2.11 9.56
CA VAL A 100 -13.89 3.38 8.82
C VAL A 100 -13.50 4.59 9.68
N VAL A 101 -13.34 4.42 11.00
CA VAL A 101 -12.91 5.49 11.90
C VAL A 101 -11.38 5.56 11.89
N ASN A 102 -10.73 4.40 11.93
CA ASN A 102 -9.27 4.30 11.94
C ASN A 102 -8.65 4.18 10.55
N TRP A 103 -9.45 3.86 9.52
CA TRP A 103 -8.98 3.65 8.15
C TRP A 103 -9.83 4.35 7.11
N ALA A 104 -9.18 4.87 6.08
CA ALA A 104 -9.82 5.27 4.83
C ALA A 104 -9.27 4.41 3.68
N PRO A 105 -10.12 3.93 2.75
CA PRO A 105 -9.62 3.31 1.54
C PRO A 105 -8.76 4.34 0.79
N TRP A 106 -7.61 3.90 0.30
CA TRP A 106 -6.67 4.73 -0.43
C TRP A 106 -7.26 5.17 -1.78
N GLU A 107 -8.35 4.55 -2.25
CA GLU A 107 -9.14 4.88 -3.46
C GLU A 107 -8.26 5.48 -4.53
N ALA A 108 -7.78 4.66 -5.47
CA ALA A 108 -6.95 5.09 -6.59
C ALA A 108 -7.33 6.50 -7.03
N THR A 109 -6.55 7.48 -6.57
CA THR A 109 -6.54 8.81 -7.14
C THR A 109 -5.41 8.76 -8.17
N GLY A 110 -5.49 8.17 -9.36
CA GLY A 110 -6.61 7.56 -10.06
C GLY A 110 -7.89 8.39 -10.14
N GLY A 111 -7.93 9.71 -9.97
CA GLY A 111 -6.97 10.61 -10.62
C GLY A 111 -6.76 10.31 -12.11
N VAL A 112 -7.44 9.32 -12.69
CA VAL A 112 -8.06 9.59 -13.95
C VAL A 112 -9.13 10.61 -13.58
N SER A 113 -8.76 11.88 -13.70
CA SER A 113 -9.68 12.86 -14.26
C SER A 113 -10.09 12.35 -15.64
N THR A 114 -10.77 11.20 -15.73
CA THR A 114 -11.79 11.05 -16.74
C THR A 114 -12.78 12.08 -16.24
N PRO A 115 -13.01 13.15 -16.99
CA PRO A 115 -14.26 13.86 -16.82
C PRO A 115 -15.30 12.75 -16.75
N SER A 116 -16.13 12.78 -15.70
CA SER A 116 -17.34 11.97 -15.67
C SER A 116 -17.90 11.95 -17.09
N TYR A 117 -17.99 10.77 -17.71
CA TYR A 117 -18.28 10.63 -19.15
C TYR A 117 -19.66 11.20 -19.57
N LYS A 118 -20.33 11.97 -18.72
CA LYS A 118 -21.42 12.89 -19.06
C LYS A 118 -20.96 14.22 -19.66
N ASP A 119 -19.67 14.57 -19.58
CA ASP A 119 -19.15 15.84 -20.11
C ASP A 119 -18.47 15.72 -21.48
N GLN A 120 -18.21 14.51 -21.98
CA GLN A 120 -17.49 14.33 -23.26
C GLN A 120 -18.38 14.30 -24.51
N GLU A 121 -19.71 14.18 -24.39
CA GLU A 121 -20.59 14.17 -25.57
C GLU A 121 -20.98 15.57 -26.08
N PHE A 122 -20.74 16.65 -25.32
CA PHE A 122 -21.19 18.00 -25.72
C PHE A 122 -20.08 18.92 -26.28
N LEU A 123 -18.82 18.48 -26.29
CA LEU A 123 -17.66 19.36 -26.53
C LEU A 123 -17.24 19.53 -28.01
N THR A 124 -18.00 19.04 -28.98
CA THR A 124 -17.53 19.04 -30.39
C THR A 124 -18.01 20.21 -31.25
N SER A 125 -18.83 21.16 -30.76
CA SER A 125 -19.14 22.39 -31.53
C SER A 125 -19.70 23.56 -30.72
N GLY A 126 -18.85 24.50 -30.29
CA GLY A 126 -19.31 25.79 -29.75
C GLY A 126 -18.17 26.69 -29.28
N THR A 127 -18.30 28.01 -29.49
CA THR A 127 -17.34 28.99 -29.01
C THR A 127 -17.60 29.29 -27.54
N TRP A 128 -16.58 29.15 -26.70
CA TRP A 128 -16.63 29.56 -25.29
C TRP A 128 -16.35 31.06 -25.18
N THR A 129 -17.20 31.79 -24.46
CA THR A 129 -17.03 33.23 -24.24
C THR A 129 -17.08 33.54 -22.75
N ARG A 130 -16.18 34.40 -22.27
CA ARG A 130 -16.17 34.82 -20.86
C ARG A 130 -17.10 36.02 -20.66
N PRO A 131 -18.15 35.92 -19.83
CA PRO A 131 -19.03 37.05 -19.54
C PRO A 131 -18.30 38.13 -18.74
N VAL A 132 -18.57 39.40 -19.05
CA VAL A 132 -18.00 40.52 -18.29
C VAL A 132 -18.60 40.53 -16.88
N GLY A 133 -17.75 40.39 -15.86
CA GLY A 133 -18.13 40.42 -14.44
C GLY A 133 -17.91 39.10 -13.67
N HIS A 134 -17.60 38.00 -14.36
CA HIS A 134 -17.32 36.70 -13.73
C HIS A 134 -15.93 36.21 -14.11
N ALA A 135 -14.95 36.47 -13.23
CA ALA A 135 -13.54 36.21 -13.52
C ALA A 135 -13.22 34.71 -13.72
N ASP A 136 -13.97 33.84 -13.05
CA ASP A 136 -13.70 32.40 -12.94
C ASP A 136 -14.78 31.51 -13.58
N ASP A 137 -15.72 32.09 -14.34
CA ASP A 137 -16.86 31.36 -14.90
C ASP A 137 -16.92 31.46 -16.43
N TRP A 138 -17.07 30.33 -17.11
CA TRP A 138 -17.15 30.24 -18.57
C TRP A 138 -18.55 29.80 -18.99
N VAL A 139 -19.21 30.61 -19.81
CA VAL A 139 -20.57 30.32 -20.31
C VAL A 139 -20.49 30.02 -21.80
N ARG A 140 -21.19 28.96 -22.24
CA ARG A 140 -21.29 28.61 -23.66
C ARG A 140 -22.52 29.26 -24.28
N VAL A 141 -22.34 30.05 -25.32
CA VAL A 141 -23.45 30.58 -26.12
C VAL A 141 -23.73 29.60 -27.27
N ILE A 142 -24.91 28.99 -27.27
CA ILE A 142 -25.39 28.15 -28.38
C ILE A 142 -26.37 29.01 -29.19
N LEU A 143 -25.99 29.34 -30.43
CA LEU A 143 -26.93 29.89 -31.39
C LEU A 143 -27.81 28.75 -31.89
N VAL A 144 -29.07 28.77 -31.49
CA VAL A 144 -30.10 27.89 -32.07
C VAL A 144 -30.61 28.62 -33.32
N ALA A 145 -30.42 27.99 -34.48
CA ALA A 145 -30.98 28.45 -35.75
C ALA A 145 -32.48 28.14 -35.83
#